data_AF-A0A0H5QLI1-F1
#
_entry.id   AF-A0A0H5QLI1-F1
#
_cell.length_a   1.000
_cell.length_b   1.000
_cell.length_c   1.000
_cell.angle_alpha   90.00
_cell.angle_beta   90.00
_cell.angle_gamma   90.00
#
_symmetry.space_group_name_H-M   'P 1'
#
loop_
_entity.id
_entity.type
_entity.pdbx_description
1 polymer ?
#
loop_
_entity_poly.entity_id
_entity_poly.type
_entity_poly.pdbx_seq_one_letter_code
_entity_poly.pdbx_strand_id
1 'polypeptide(L)'
;MTKKTKNKTAVKSAKHPFVGFANFYLTSTDKAKIKEASVDFAAAFDWMESEVESGYAFKFSWDDKSNAHQVMQIGEYTSDFNQGWIQSARHTDLLTAVNALRYQHVVMAGEQQWQKEGEDLFSFDW
;
A
#
# COMPACT_ATOMS: atom_id res chain seq x y z
N MET A 1 -14.34 -19.18 -31.32
CA MET A 1 -13.56 -18.77 -30.13
C MET A 1 -14.51 -18.11 -29.14
N THR A 2 -14.95 -18.84 -28.13
CA THR A 2 -15.94 -18.39 -27.14
C THR A 2 -15.22 -17.57 -26.07
N LYS A 3 -15.44 -16.24 -26.04
CA LYS A 3 -14.98 -15.37 -24.96
C LYS A 3 -15.68 -15.80 -23.67
N LYS A 4 -14.95 -16.48 -22.76
CA LYS A 4 -15.41 -16.71 -21.40
C LYS A 4 -15.41 -15.38 -20.66
N THR A 5 -16.58 -14.75 -20.56
CA THR A 5 -16.82 -13.62 -19.67
C THR A 5 -16.65 -14.13 -18.23
N LYS A 6 -15.51 -13.82 -17.59
CA LYS A 6 -15.35 -14.03 -16.15
C LYS A 6 -16.29 -13.04 -15.46
N ASN A 7 -17.47 -13.48 -15.06
CA ASN A 7 -18.30 -12.76 -14.10
C ASN A 7 -17.57 -12.82 -12.75
N LYS A 8 -16.66 -11.89 -12.50
CA LYS A 8 -16.12 -11.64 -11.16
C LYS A 8 -17.17 -10.88 -10.39
N THR A 9 -17.92 -11.60 -9.57
CA THR A 9 -18.82 -11.02 -8.58
C THR A 9 -17.96 -10.25 -7.59
N ALA A 10 -17.90 -8.93 -7.69
CA ALA A 10 -17.26 -8.10 -6.68
C ALA A 10 -17.99 -8.35 -5.36
N VAL A 11 -17.31 -9.02 -4.43
CA VAL A 11 -17.79 -9.15 -3.05
C VAL A 11 -17.76 -7.74 -2.49
N LYS A 12 -18.93 -7.09 -2.39
CA LYS A 12 -19.07 -5.84 -1.65
C LYS A 12 -18.88 -6.17 -0.17
N SER A 13 -17.63 -6.27 0.27
CA SER A 13 -17.28 -6.26 1.67
C SER A 13 -17.81 -4.97 2.30
N ALA A 14 -18.31 -5.08 3.53
CA ALA A 14 -18.70 -3.91 4.28
C ALA A 14 -17.46 -3.03 4.51
N LYS A 15 -17.61 -1.72 4.31
CA LYS A 15 -16.56 -0.73 4.59
C LYS A 15 -16.06 -0.89 6.03
N HIS A 16 -14.77 -1.15 6.21
CA HIS A 16 -14.13 -1.15 7.52
C HIS A 16 -13.93 0.28 8.04
N PRO A 17 -14.07 0.51 9.36
CA PRO A 17 -13.75 1.80 9.95
C PRO A 17 -12.26 2.12 9.76
N PHE A 18 -11.95 3.40 9.63
CA PHE A 18 -10.57 3.85 9.58
C PHE A 18 -9.83 3.49 10.88
N VAL A 19 -8.65 2.88 10.75
CA VAL A 19 -7.78 2.50 11.87
C VAL A 19 -6.65 3.50 12.05
N GLY A 20 -5.94 3.85 10.98
CA GLY A 20 -4.77 4.71 11.06
C GLY A 20 -3.95 4.76 9.76
N PHE A 21 -2.88 5.55 9.80
CA PHE A 21 -1.85 5.56 8.77
C PHE A 21 -0.70 4.64 9.17
N ALA A 22 -0.26 3.80 8.24
CA ALA A 22 0.91 2.98 8.41
C ALA A 22 2.16 3.83 8.17
N ASN A 23 3.00 3.94 9.19
CA ASN A 23 4.25 4.70 9.14
C ASN A 23 5.43 3.73 8.98
N PHE A 24 5.83 3.49 7.74
CA PHE A 24 7.01 2.69 7.43
C PHE A 24 8.25 3.57 7.29
N TYR A 25 9.26 3.32 8.13
CA TYR A 25 10.57 3.94 7.99
C TYR A 25 11.46 3.07 7.10
N LEU A 26 11.73 3.53 5.88
CA LEU A 26 12.61 2.81 4.94
C LEU A 26 14.08 3.07 5.27
N THR A 27 14.80 2.01 5.63
CA THR A 27 16.26 2.07 5.81
C THR A 27 16.96 2.20 4.46
N SER A 28 18.27 2.51 4.48
CA SER A 28 19.11 2.50 3.28
C SER A 28 19.08 1.14 2.57
N THR A 29 19.01 0.06 3.33
CA THR A 29 18.91 -1.32 2.84
C THR A 29 17.57 -1.55 2.14
N ASP A 30 16.47 -1.07 2.69
CA ASP A 30 15.14 -1.21 2.07
C ASP A 30 15.06 -0.45 0.75
N LYS A 31 15.63 0.75 0.70
CA LYS A 31 15.70 1.54 -0.54
C LYS A 31 16.51 0.83 -1.63
N ALA A 32 17.61 0.17 -1.25
CA ALA A 32 18.38 -0.65 -2.18
C ALA A 32 17.55 -1.84 -2.70
N LYS A 33 16.86 -2.55 -1.80
CA LYS A 33 15.96 -3.67 -2.17
C LYS A 33 14.82 -3.24 -3.07
N ILE A 34 14.18 -2.09 -2.81
CA ILE A 34 13.11 -1.55 -3.67
C ILE A 34 13.64 -1.29 -5.08
N LYS A 35 14.87 -0.78 -5.20
CA LYS A 35 15.51 -0.55 -6.49
C LYS A 35 15.82 -1.86 -7.21
N GLU A 36 16.33 -2.87 -6.51
CA GLU A 36 16.64 -4.20 -7.07
C GLU A 36 15.38 -5.00 -7.44
N ALA A 37 14.33 -4.89 -6.63
CA ALA A 37 13.04 -5.55 -6.81
C ALA A 37 12.05 -4.72 -7.63
N SER A 38 12.51 -3.62 -8.24
CA SER A 38 11.66 -2.77 -9.07
C SER A 38 11.14 -3.59 -10.25
N VAL A 39 9.82 -3.66 -10.35
CA VAL A 39 9.18 -4.30 -11.50
C VAL A 39 8.82 -3.27 -12.54
N ASP A 40 8.65 -3.74 -13.77
CA ASP A 40 8.19 -2.92 -14.86
C ASP A 40 6.76 -2.42 -14.63
N PHE A 41 6.33 -1.50 -15.50
CA PHE A 41 5.03 -0.87 -15.37
C PHE A 41 3.86 -1.87 -15.46
N ALA A 42 3.98 -2.87 -16.33
CA ALA A 42 2.94 -3.88 -16.53
C ALA A 42 2.75 -4.72 -15.26
N ALA A 43 3.83 -5.25 -14.69
CA ALA A 43 3.77 -6.03 -13.47
C ALA A 43 3.33 -5.21 -12.24
N ALA A 44 3.71 -3.92 -12.18
CA ALA A 44 3.23 -3.03 -11.12
C ALA A 44 1.71 -2.80 -11.22
N PHE A 45 1.19 -2.65 -12.44
CA PHE A 45 -0.23 -2.46 -12.68
C PHE A 45 -1.04 -3.74 -12.45
N ASP A 46 -0.55 -4.89 -12.91
CA ASP A 46 -1.16 -6.20 -12.65
C ASP A 46 -1.26 -6.47 -11.15
N TRP A 47 -0.23 -6.10 -10.38
CA TRP A 47 -0.28 -6.14 -8.92
C TRP A 47 -1.39 -5.24 -8.37
N MET A 48 -1.43 -3.96 -8.74
CA MET A 48 -2.48 -3.05 -8.27
C MET A 48 -3.89 -3.52 -8.63
N GLU A 49 -4.09 -4.08 -9.83
CA GLU A 49 -5.36 -4.67 -10.24
C GLU A 49 -5.75 -5.82 -9.30
N SER A 50 -4.80 -6.72 -9.00
CA SER A 50 -5.06 -7.82 -8.07
C SER A 50 -5.41 -7.34 -6.65
N GLU A 51 -4.78 -6.28 -6.16
CA GLU A 51 -5.10 -5.67 -4.87
C GLU A 51 -6.50 -5.02 -4.88
N VAL A 52 -6.87 -4.34 -5.97
CA VAL A 52 -8.22 -3.77 -6.12
C VAL A 52 -9.28 -4.86 -6.10
N GLU A 53 -9.01 -6.00 -6.74
CA GLU A 53 -9.90 -7.16 -6.70
C GLU A 53 -10.01 -7.78 -5.30
N SER A 54 -8.97 -7.68 -4.48
CA SER A 54 -8.96 -8.07 -3.06
C SER A 54 -9.64 -7.05 -2.14
N GLY A 55 -10.11 -5.91 -2.66
CA GLY A 55 -10.83 -4.90 -1.89
C GLY A 55 -9.97 -3.73 -1.40
N TYR A 56 -8.75 -3.56 -1.92
CA TYR A 56 -8.00 -2.33 -1.70
C TYR A 56 -8.46 -1.20 -2.61
N ALA A 57 -8.30 0.04 -2.17
CA ALA A 57 -8.44 1.21 -3.01
C ALA A 57 -7.11 1.95 -3.12
N PHE A 58 -6.80 2.46 -4.33
CA PHE A 58 -5.61 3.26 -4.57
C PHE A 58 -5.98 4.71 -4.85
N LYS A 59 -5.16 5.64 -4.36
CA LYS A 59 -5.25 7.07 -4.67
C LYS A 59 -3.89 7.57 -5.11
N PHE A 60 -3.91 8.40 -6.15
CA PHE A 60 -2.73 9.01 -6.74
C PHE A 60 -2.91 10.53 -6.71
N SER A 61 -1.88 11.23 -6.29
CA SER A 61 -1.82 12.68 -6.35
C SER A 61 -0.41 13.15 -6.66
N TRP A 62 -0.31 14.38 -7.15
CA TRP A 62 0.96 15.06 -7.37
C TRP A 62 1.09 16.21 -6.36
N ASP A 63 2.25 16.32 -5.73
CA ASP A 63 2.59 17.40 -4.79
C ASP A 63 3.60 18.34 -5.45
N ASP A 64 3.11 19.47 -5.96
CA ASP A 64 3.94 20.47 -6.64
C ASP A 64 5.05 21.04 -5.75
N LYS A 65 4.82 21.13 -4.44
CA LYS A 65 5.80 21.74 -3.52
C LYS A 65 6.99 20.83 -3.30
N SER A 66 6.76 19.53 -3.24
CA SER A 66 7.80 18.51 -3.07
C SER A 66 8.25 17.89 -4.40
N ASN A 67 7.64 18.30 -5.52
CA ASN A 67 7.90 17.77 -6.86
C ASN A 67 7.82 16.23 -6.91
N ALA A 68 6.80 15.65 -6.26
CA ALA A 68 6.69 14.21 -6.05
C ALA A 68 5.28 13.67 -6.26
N HIS A 69 5.20 12.47 -6.81
CA HIS A 69 4.01 11.65 -6.77
C HIS A 69 3.80 11.14 -5.35
N GLN A 70 2.54 11.12 -4.92
CA GLN A 70 2.07 10.44 -3.74
C GLN A 70 1.09 9.35 -4.16
N VAL A 71 1.38 8.13 -3.72
CA VAL A 71 0.53 6.96 -3.95
C VAL A 71 0.08 6.44 -2.60
N MET A 72 -1.22 6.19 -2.45
CA MET A 72 -1.82 5.64 -1.24
C MET A 72 -2.56 4.35 -1.57
N GLN A 73 -2.43 3.34 -0.71
CA GLN A 73 -3.24 2.12 -0.71
C GLN A 73 -4.07 2.10 0.58
N ILE A 74 -5.35 1.80 0.44
CA ILE A 74 -6.36 1.91 1.49
C ILE A 74 -7.04 0.55 1.65
N GLY A 75 -6.90 -0.06 2.82
CA GLY A 75 -7.54 -1.33 3.19
C GLY A 75 -8.99 -1.20 3.61
N GLU A 76 -9.78 -0.35 2.94
CA GLU A 76 -11.14 -0.01 3.39
C GLU A 76 -12.15 -1.15 3.17
N TYR A 77 -11.93 -1.99 2.16
CA TYR A 77 -12.83 -3.07 1.76
C TYR A 77 -12.11 -4.43 1.74
N THR A 78 -10.86 -4.52 2.20
CA THR A 78 -10.16 -5.80 2.30
C THR A 78 -10.60 -6.54 3.57
N SER A 79 -10.62 -7.88 3.50
CA SER A 79 -10.72 -8.77 4.66
C SER A 79 -9.36 -9.14 5.26
N ASP A 80 -8.28 -8.57 4.73
CA ASP A 80 -6.92 -8.85 5.18
C ASP A 80 -6.59 -8.22 6.53
N PHE A 81 -5.46 -8.64 7.09
CA PHE A 81 -4.95 -8.22 8.40
C PHE A 81 -4.76 -6.70 8.58
N ASN A 82 -4.70 -5.94 7.48
CA ASN A 82 -4.53 -4.50 7.45
C ASN A 82 -5.83 -3.73 7.10
N GLN A 83 -6.99 -4.35 7.30
CA GLN A 83 -8.28 -3.69 7.15
C GLN A 83 -8.33 -2.34 7.92
N GLY A 84 -8.86 -1.31 7.26
CA GLY A 84 -8.98 0.05 7.79
C GLY A 84 -7.69 0.87 7.83
N TRP A 85 -6.54 0.32 7.44
CA TRP A 85 -5.27 1.04 7.38
C TRP A 85 -5.04 1.74 6.03
N ILE A 86 -4.29 2.83 6.08
CA ILE A 86 -3.81 3.55 4.90
C ILE A 86 -2.30 3.53 4.90
N GLN A 87 -1.68 3.05 3.82
CA GLN A 87 -0.25 3.18 3.60
C GLN A 87 0.02 4.12 2.42
N SER A 88 1.18 4.78 2.46
CA SER A 88 1.55 5.71 1.39
C SER A 88 3.04 5.68 1.09
N ALA A 89 3.36 5.97 -0.16
CA ALA A 89 4.71 6.13 -0.65
C ALA A 89 4.79 7.39 -1.52
N ARG A 90 5.97 8.03 -1.51
CA ARG A 90 6.24 9.26 -2.24
C ARG A 90 7.54 9.16 -3.00
N HIS A 91 7.54 9.57 -4.26
CA HIS A 91 8.74 9.65 -5.09
C HIS A 91 8.54 10.59 -6.29
N THR A 92 9.60 11.15 -6.83
CA THR A 92 9.56 12.00 -8.04
C THR A 92 9.09 11.23 -9.28
N ASP A 93 9.39 9.93 -9.31
CA ASP A 93 8.94 8.97 -10.32
C ASP A 93 7.79 8.09 -9.78
N LEU A 94 6.69 8.04 -10.54
CA LEU A 94 5.47 7.33 -10.13
C LEU A 94 5.69 5.83 -9.95
N LEU A 95 6.41 5.19 -10.87
CA LEU A 95 6.63 3.75 -10.83
C LEU A 95 7.46 3.35 -9.60
N THR A 96 8.44 4.17 -9.23
CA THR A 96 9.21 4.01 -8.01
C THR A 96 8.33 4.18 -6.77
N ALA A 97 7.40 5.14 -6.76
CA ALA A 97 6.45 5.29 -5.65
C ALA A 97 5.54 4.06 -5.50
N VAL A 98 5.04 3.51 -6.61
CA VAL A 98 4.22 2.28 -6.63
C VAL A 98 5.03 1.07 -6.15
N ASN A 99 6.26 0.91 -6.63
CA ASN A 99 7.14 -0.19 -6.19
C ASN A 99 7.50 -0.10 -4.70
N ALA A 100 7.73 1.11 -4.18
CA ALA A 100 7.95 1.31 -2.75
C ALA A 100 6.71 0.91 -1.93
N LEU A 101 5.51 1.27 -2.40
CA LEU A 101 4.26 0.89 -1.76
C LEU A 101 4.05 -0.64 -1.77
N ARG A 102 4.37 -1.29 -2.89
CA ARG A 102 4.32 -2.76 -3.01
C ARG A 102 5.28 -3.43 -2.04
N TYR A 103 6.50 -2.92 -1.93
CA TYR A 103 7.48 -3.45 -0.97
C TYR A 103 6.99 -3.30 0.47
N GLN A 104 6.45 -2.12 0.83
CA GLN A 104 5.83 -1.91 2.15
C GLN A 104 4.70 -2.91 2.41
N HIS A 105 3.82 -3.11 1.43
CA HIS A 105 2.68 -4.02 1.55
C HIS A 105 3.07 -5.49 1.69
N VAL A 106 4.01 -5.97 0.87
CA VAL A 106 4.33 -7.40 0.77
C VAL A 106 5.41 -7.81 1.77
N VAL A 107 6.41 -6.95 1.96
CA VAL A 107 7.60 -7.29 2.75
C VAL A 107 7.47 -6.72 4.16
N MET A 108 7.19 -5.43 4.28
CA MET A 108 7.21 -4.79 5.61
C MET A 108 5.95 -5.08 6.42
N ALA A 109 4.77 -5.16 5.82
CA ALA A 109 3.55 -5.45 6.58
C ALA A 109 3.56 -6.86 7.19
N GLY A 110 4.26 -7.82 6.57
CA GLY A 110 4.44 -9.16 7.15
C GLY A 110 5.40 -9.18 8.35
N GLU A 111 6.34 -8.23 8.41
CA GLU A 111 7.43 -8.18 9.40
C GLU A 111 7.18 -7.16 10.53
N GLN A 112 6.58 -6.01 10.19
CA GLN A 112 6.24 -4.92 11.09
C GLN A 112 4.72 -4.93 11.28
N GLN A 113 4.29 -5.31 12.48
CA GLN A 113 2.90 -5.21 12.88
C GLN A 113 2.40 -3.78 12.63
N TRP A 114 1.20 -3.62 12.08
CA TRP A 114 0.56 -2.32 11.83
C TRP A 114 0.37 -1.59 13.17
N GLN A 115 1.38 -0.83 13.59
CA GLN A 115 1.39 -0.15 14.88
C GLN A 115 0.53 1.11 14.80
N LYS A 116 -0.44 1.23 15.71
CA LYS A 116 -1.30 2.42 15.79
C LYS A 116 -0.47 3.62 16.20
N GLU A 117 -0.64 4.71 15.46
CA GLU A 117 -0.16 6.01 15.89
C GLU A 117 -0.83 6.35 17.23
N GLY A 118 -0.03 6.44 18.30
CA GLY A 118 -0.50 6.80 19.65
C GLY A 118 -0.46 5.70 20.73
N GLU A 119 0.04 4.48 20.44
CA GLU A 119 0.55 3.63 21.53
C GLU A 119 2.00 4.02 21.80
N ASP A 120 2.18 4.88 22.81
CA ASP A 120 3.47 5.34 23.30
C ASP A 120 4.42 4.16 23.55
N LEU A 121 5.45 4.01 22.71
CA LEU A 121 6.63 3.19 23.00
C LEU A 121 7.50 3.80 24.13
N PHE A 122 7.06 4.91 24.73
CA PHE A 122 7.76 5.65 25.77
C PHE A 122 6.83 6.11 26.91
N SER A 123 5.88 5.28 27.36
CA SER A 123 5.33 5.47 28.71
C SER A 123 6.38 5.05 29.75
N PHE A 124 7.42 5.87 29.92
CA PHE A 124 8.18 5.88 31.16
C PHE A 124 7.35 6.70 32.15
N ASP A 125 6.73 6.01 33.11
CA ASP A 125 6.30 6.65 34.35
C ASP A 125 7.54 7.31 34.98
N TRP A 126 7.47 8.64 35.14
CA TRP A 126 8.37 9.40 36.00
C TRP A 126 7.67 9.64 37.34
#